data_AF-A0A7V7VMH2-F1
#
_entry.id   AF-A0A7V7VMH2-F1
#
_cell.length_a   1.000
_cell.length_b   1.000
_cell.length_c   1.000
_cell.angle_alpha   90.00
_cell.angle_beta   90.00
_cell.angle_gamma   90.00
#
_symmetry.space_group_name_H-M   'P 1'
#
loop_
_entity.id
_entity.type
_entity.pdbx_description
1 polymer ?
#
loop_
_entity_poly.entity_id
_entity_poly.type
_entity_poly.pdbx_seq_one_letter_code
_entity_poly.pdbx_strand_id
1 'polypeptide(L)'
;MKCTKKKRCWKSLILLAWVLGLLSACQPVSDAWVTGWTERAAHDQIMLVRENPPSLGQQRLLSQSGVYPDLGVFLQTRGAPDFLAETTTHDRHFLILYYLDAKRAYACRAKAASTRQIELTGPYRITRREVGLLREFKQQAAERLTDLGSSHATTDTAAPGKHSSRTPK
;
A
#
# COMPACT_ATOMS: atom_id res chain seq x y z
N MET A 1 -40.42 -58.96 -15.68
CA MET A 1 -40.12 -57.51 -15.53
C MET A 1 -38.74 -57.24 -16.12
N LYS A 2 -38.64 -56.53 -17.25
CA LYS A 2 -37.36 -56.22 -17.92
C LYS A 2 -37.08 -54.72 -17.79
N CYS A 3 -35.94 -54.40 -17.18
CA CYS A 3 -35.48 -53.06 -16.85
C CYS A 3 -34.79 -52.42 -18.06
N THR A 4 -35.24 -51.24 -18.50
CA THR A 4 -34.68 -50.53 -19.66
C THR A 4 -33.57 -49.56 -19.22
N LYS A 5 -32.36 -49.78 -19.76
CA LYS A 5 -31.14 -49.01 -19.44
C LYS A 5 -31.07 -47.74 -20.29
N LYS A 6 -31.33 -46.59 -19.67
CA LYS A 6 -31.32 -45.25 -20.28
C LYS A 6 -29.88 -44.72 -20.39
N LYS A 7 -29.25 -44.85 -21.57
CA LYS A 7 -27.92 -44.30 -21.85
C LYS A 7 -28.02 -42.77 -22.03
N ARG A 8 -27.62 -41.99 -21.02
CA ARG A 8 -27.51 -40.53 -21.12
C ARG A 8 -26.19 -40.15 -21.79
N CYS A 9 -26.31 -39.28 -22.79
CA CYS A 9 -25.24 -38.80 -23.66
C CYS A 9 -24.38 -37.78 -22.89
N TRP A 10 -23.26 -38.25 -22.33
CA TRP A 10 -22.38 -37.44 -21.47
C TRP A 10 -21.44 -36.51 -22.25
N LYS A 11 -21.36 -36.65 -23.58
CA LYS A 11 -20.37 -35.96 -24.41
C LYS A 11 -20.68 -34.46 -24.65
N SER A 12 -21.92 -34.03 -24.46
CA SER A 12 -22.30 -32.63 -24.72
C SER A 12 -21.98 -31.66 -23.57
N LEU A 13 -21.70 -32.16 -22.36
CA LEU A 13 -21.43 -31.31 -21.19
C LEU A 13 -19.97 -30.83 -21.09
N ILE A 14 -19.03 -31.48 -21.78
CA ILE A 14 -17.60 -31.15 -21.71
C ILE A 14 -17.27 -29.93 -22.60
N LEU A 15 -18.01 -29.71 -23.69
CA LEU A 15 -17.75 -28.61 -24.63
C LEU A 15 -18.21 -27.24 -24.11
N LEU A 16 -19.22 -27.16 -23.24
CA LEU A 16 -19.68 -25.88 -22.70
C LEU A 16 -18.77 -25.32 -21.58
N ALA A 17 -18.01 -26.19 -20.90
CA ALA A 17 -17.10 -25.78 -19.83
C ALA A 17 -15.83 -25.08 -20.34
N TRP A 18 -15.39 -25.37 -21.57
CA TRP A 18 -14.17 -24.77 -22.14
C TRP A 18 -14.38 -23.35 -22.67
N VAL A 19 -15.59 -22.98 -23.09
CA VAL A 19 -15.87 -21.64 -23.63
C VAL A 19 -16.02 -20.60 -22.52
N LEU A 20 -16.44 -21.01 -21.31
CA LEU A 20 -16.61 -20.10 -20.17
C LEU A 20 -15.29 -19.74 -19.44
N GLY A 21 -14.18 -20.43 -19.72
CA GLY A 21 -12.89 -20.21 -19.05
C GLY A 21 -12.07 -19.01 -19.58
N LEU A 22 -12.41 -18.45 -20.74
CA LEU A 22 -11.58 -17.45 -21.43
C LEU A 22 -11.95 -15.99 -21.12
N LEU A 23 -13.04 -15.73 -20.38
CA LEU A 23 -13.48 -14.37 -20.04
C LEU A 23 -13.03 -13.89 -18.64
N SER A 24 -12.25 -14.69 -17.90
CA SER A 24 -11.84 -14.37 -16.52
C SER A 24 -10.46 -13.70 -16.39
N ALA A 25 -9.83 -13.27 -17.48
CA ALA A 25 -8.45 -12.76 -17.47
C ALA A 25 -8.30 -11.22 -17.46
N CYS A 26 -9.39 -10.46 -17.32
CA CYS A 26 -9.33 -9.02 -17.01
C CYS A 26 -9.64 -8.80 -15.52
N GLN A 27 -8.74 -9.28 -14.65
CA GLN A 27 -8.64 -8.70 -13.31
C GLN A 27 -7.98 -7.33 -13.46
N PRO A 28 -8.51 -6.25 -12.87
CA PRO A 28 -7.86 -4.96 -12.89
C PRO A 28 -6.47 -5.12 -12.24
N VAL A 29 -5.43 -4.81 -13.00
CA VAL A 29 -4.04 -4.74 -12.54
C VAL A 29 -3.91 -3.49 -11.66
N SER A 30 -4.53 -3.52 -10.49
CA SER A 30 -4.48 -2.42 -9.52
C SER A 30 -3.36 -2.61 -8.50
N ASP A 31 -2.79 -3.81 -8.38
CA ASP A 31 -1.78 -4.14 -7.36
C ASP A 31 -0.35 -4.33 -7.90
N ALA A 32 -0.13 -4.27 -9.22
CA ALA A 32 1.23 -4.39 -9.77
C ALA A 32 2.14 -3.18 -9.45
N TRP A 33 1.56 -2.07 -8.99
CA TRP A 33 2.34 -0.93 -8.49
C TRP A 33 2.86 -1.15 -7.06
N VAL A 34 2.24 -2.04 -6.28
CA VAL A 34 2.68 -2.41 -4.92
C VAL A 34 3.89 -3.36 -4.97
N THR A 35 3.98 -4.23 -5.98
CA THR A 35 5.09 -5.18 -6.13
C THR A 35 6.37 -4.56 -6.69
N GLY A 36 6.31 -3.33 -7.23
CA GLY A 36 7.44 -2.62 -7.83
C GLY A 36 8.20 -1.68 -6.89
N TRP A 37 7.68 -1.38 -5.70
CA TRP A 37 8.39 -0.62 -4.67
C TRP A 37 9.36 -1.57 -3.98
N THR A 38 10.43 -1.90 -4.71
CA THR A 38 11.43 -2.86 -4.27
C THR A 38 11.92 -2.49 -2.88
N GLU A 39 12.17 -3.49 -2.04
CA GLU A 39 12.74 -3.36 -0.69
C GLU A 39 13.97 -2.42 -0.63
N ARG A 40 14.68 -2.29 -1.77
CA ARG A 40 15.81 -1.36 -1.98
C ARG A 40 15.43 0.12 -2.00
N ALA A 41 14.23 0.47 -2.47
CA ALA A 41 13.76 1.86 -2.49
C ALA A 41 13.37 2.36 -1.09
N ALA A 42 12.97 1.47 -0.18
CA ALA A 42 12.66 1.84 1.21
C ALA A 42 13.92 2.02 2.08
N HIS A 43 15.06 1.50 1.63
CA HIS A 43 16.32 1.54 2.35
C HIS A 43 16.95 2.93 2.27
N ASP A 44 17.34 3.48 3.43
CA ASP A 44 17.95 4.81 3.57
C ASP A 44 17.05 5.99 3.15
N GLN A 45 15.73 5.83 3.28
CA GLN A 45 14.77 6.89 2.99
C GLN A 45 13.90 7.27 4.19
N ILE A 46 13.53 8.54 4.26
CA ILE A 46 12.51 9.06 5.17
C ILE A 46 11.15 8.94 4.47
N MET A 47 10.27 8.13 5.04
CA MET A 47 8.95 7.83 4.51
C MET A 47 7.87 8.52 5.33
N LEU A 48 6.91 9.16 4.65
CA LEU A 48 5.70 9.68 5.29
C LEU A 48 4.85 8.52 5.81
N VAL A 49 4.34 8.64 7.04
CA VAL A 49 3.42 7.70 7.66
C VAL A 49 2.03 8.33 7.68
N ARG A 50 1.08 7.72 6.95
CA ARG A 50 -0.28 8.20 6.80
C ARG A 50 -1.23 7.03 6.59
N GLU A 51 -2.37 7.06 7.27
CA GLU A 51 -3.36 5.97 7.22
C GLU A 51 -4.31 6.05 6.03
N ASN A 52 -4.71 7.26 5.61
CA ASN A 52 -5.67 7.46 4.53
C ASN A 52 -5.25 8.57 3.54
N PRO A 53 -5.00 8.24 2.26
CA PRO A 53 -4.73 6.90 1.76
C PRO A 53 -3.45 6.34 2.39
N PRO A 54 -3.35 5.01 2.58
CA PRO A 54 -2.21 4.39 3.24
C PRO A 54 -0.93 4.70 2.48
N SER A 55 0.05 5.29 3.17
CA SER A 55 1.37 5.53 2.60
C SER A 55 2.26 4.30 2.73
N LEU A 56 3.35 4.26 1.95
CA LEU A 56 4.39 3.25 2.12
C LEU A 56 4.92 3.21 3.57
N GLY A 57 5.16 4.38 4.18
CA GLY A 57 5.65 4.45 5.54
C GLY A 57 4.69 3.79 6.54
N GLN A 58 3.37 3.92 6.34
CA GLN A 58 2.38 3.23 7.18
C GLN A 58 2.44 1.71 6.99
N GLN A 59 2.49 1.23 5.74
CA GLN A 59 2.59 -0.20 5.45
C GLN A 59 3.87 -0.82 6.02
N ARG A 60 5.00 -0.14 5.88
CA ARG A 60 6.28 -0.55 6.47
C ARG A 60 6.19 -0.56 8.00
N LEU A 61 5.68 0.50 8.62
CA LEU A 61 5.53 0.57 10.07
C LEU A 61 4.69 -0.59 10.63
N LEU A 62 3.55 -0.90 9.99
CA LEU A 62 2.69 -2.02 10.37
C LEU A 62 3.44 -3.36 10.24
N SER A 63 4.13 -3.59 9.13
CA SER A 63 4.96 -4.78 8.93
C SER A 63 6.02 -4.93 10.03
N GLN A 64 6.79 -3.87 10.31
CA GLN A 64 7.80 -3.87 11.35
C GLN A 64 7.21 -4.11 12.74
N SER A 65 6.05 -3.52 13.06
CA SER A 65 5.38 -3.73 14.35
C SER A 65 4.87 -5.17 14.54
N GLY A 66 4.54 -5.86 13.44
CA GLY A 66 4.21 -7.30 13.47
C GLY A 66 5.42 -8.19 13.74
N VAL A 67 6.61 -7.77 13.28
CA VAL A 67 7.88 -8.48 13.52
C VAL A 67 8.42 -8.22 14.93
N TYR A 68 8.30 -6.99 15.44
CA TYR A 68 8.81 -6.55 16.73
C TYR A 68 7.66 -6.14 17.68
N PRO A 69 7.16 -7.04 18.55
CA PRO A 69 6.03 -6.74 19.43
C PRO A 69 6.23 -5.53 20.34
N ASP A 70 7.45 -5.30 20.82
CA ASP A 70 7.79 -4.15 21.68
C ASP A 70 7.58 -2.82 20.94
N LEU A 71 7.83 -2.79 19.62
CA LEU A 71 7.51 -1.64 18.78
C LEU A 71 5.99 -1.44 18.71
N GLY A 72 5.22 -2.52 18.57
CA GLY A 72 3.76 -2.47 18.59
C GLY A 72 3.21 -1.85 19.89
N VAL A 73 3.69 -2.32 21.05
CA VAL A 73 3.31 -1.77 22.36
C VAL A 73 3.69 -0.29 22.48
N PHE A 74 4.88 0.08 21.99
CA PHE A 74 5.33 1.47 21.97
C PHE A 74 4.40 2.36 21.13
N LEU A 75 4.02 1.92 19.93
CA LEU A 75 3.13 2.65 19.03
C LEU A 75 1.71 2.76 19.61
N GLN A 76 1.18 1.73 20.27
CA GLN A 76 -0.11 1.81 20.96
C GLN A 76 -0.11 2.87 22.07
N THR A 77 1.02 3.04 22.76
CA THR A 77 1.15 4.01 23.86
C THR A 77 1.38 5.43 23.36
N ARG A 78 2.10 5.61 22.25
CA ARG A 78 2.52 6.93 21.73
C ARG A 78 1.69 7.46 20.56
N GLY A 79 0.95 6.59 19.88
CA GLY A 79 0.34 6.90 18.59
C GLY A 79 1.29 6.65 17.42
N ALA A 80 0.79 6.88 16.21
CA ALA A 80 1.60 6.77 14.99
C ALA A 80 2.56 7.96 14.84
N PRO A 81 3.81 7.74 14.38
CA PRO A 81 4.71 8.82 14.00
C PRO A 81 4.24 9.50 12.70
N ASP A 82 4.76 10.70 12.43
CA ASP A 82 4.56 11.39 11.15
C ASP A 82 5.46 10.82 10.05
N PHE A 83 6.70 10.44 10.40
CA PHE A 83 7.67 9.89 9.47
C PHE A 83 8.40 8.70 10.08
N LEU A 84 8.78 7.78 9.21
CA LEU A 84 9.58 6.59 9.48
C LEU A 84 10.83 6.65 8.60
N ALA A 85 12.01 6.54 9.19
CA ALA A 85 13.23 6.28 8.43
C ALA A 85 13.76 4.88 8.75
N GLU A 86 14.17 4.15 7.72
CA GLU A 86 14.77 2.82 7.85
C GLU A 86 16.19 2.83 7.29
N THR A 87 17.12 2.24 8.01
CA THR A 87 18.49 2.00 7.51
C THR A 87 19.01 0.68 8.06
N THR A 88 19.81 -0.03 7.26
CA THR A 88 20.52 -1.24 7.74
C THR A 88 22.01 -1.03 7.60
N THR A 89 22.76 -1.38 8.63
CA THR A 89 24.22 -1.25 8.67
C THR A 89 24.82 -2.43 9.41
N HIS A 90 25.74 -3.18 8.79
CA HIS A 90 26.50 -4.27 9.41
C HIS A 90 25.62 -5.19 10.30
N ASP A 91 24.58 -5.78 9.73
CA ASP A 91 23.64 -6.69 10.41
C ASP A 91 22.74 -6.07 11.50
N ARG A 92 22.63 -4.74 11.51
CA ARG A 92 21.72 -4.03 12.41
C ARG A 92 20.68 -3.27 11.59
N HIS A 93 19.43 -3.42 11.98
CA HIS A 93 18.33 -2.70 11.38
C HIS A 93 17.90 -1.57 12.32
N PHE A 94 17.87 -0.35 11.80
CA PHE A 94 17.53 0.84 12.54
C PHE A 94 16.25 1.45 11.99
N LEU A 95 15.35 1.80 12.90
CA LEU A 95 14.15 2.57 12.62
C LEU A 95 14.26 3.92 13.34
N ILE A 96 13.92 5.02 12.68
CA ILE A 96 13.80 6.32 13.34
C ILE A 96 12.36 6.80 13.16
N LEU A 97 11.67 7.00 14.29
CA LEU A 97 10.27 7.43 14.35
C LEU A 97 10.23 8.93 14.68
N TYR A 98 9.72 9.75 13.77
CA TYR A 98 9.62 11.20 13.96
C TYR A 98 8.20 11.61 14.33
N TYR A 99 8.06 12.34 15.44
CA TYR A 99 6.81 12.94 15.92
C TYR A 99 6.96 14.46 15.87
N LEU A 100 6.45 15.08 14.82
CA LEU A 100 6.69 16.49 14.50
C LEU A 100 6.03 17.43 15.50
N ASP A 101 4.81 17.12 15.93
CA ASP A 101 4.08 17.96 16.88
C ASP A 101 4.76 18.01 18.24
N ALA A 102 5.30 16.88 18.70
CA ALA A 102 6.09 16.79 19.92
C ALA A 102 7.54 17.27 19.74
N LYS A 103 8.00 17.49 18.51
CA LYS A 103 9.41 17.78 18.15
C LYS A 103 10.37 16.73 18.71
N ARG A 104 9.96 15.47 18.67
CA ARG A 104 10.70 14.33 19.24
C ARG A 104 10.90 13.24 18.21
N ALA A 105 12.06 12.62 18.24
CA ALA A 105 12.36 11.40 17.51
C ALA A 105 12.72 10.27 18.49
N TYR A 106 12.48 9.04 18.07
CA TYR A 106 12.92 7.84 18.78
C TYR A 106 13.69 6.95 17.81
N ALA A 107 14.81 6.42 18.25
CA ALA A 107 15.57 5.45 17.48
C ALA A 107 15.25 4.06 18.01
N CYS A 108 15.03 3.12 17.10
CA CYS A 108 14.83 1.72 17.42
C CYS A 108 15.93 0.93 16.75
N ARG A 109 16.57 0.01 17.48
CA ARG A 109 17.67 -0.82 16.99
C ARG A 109 17.30 -2.28 17.16
N ALA A 110 17.18 -3.00 16.05
CA ALA A 110 17.06 -4.46 16.06
C ALA A 110 18.42 -5.08 15.72
N LYS A 111 18.80 -6.11 16.47
CA LYS A 111 19.90 -7.01 16.07
C LYS A 111 19.40 -7.92 14.94
N ALA A 112 20.32 -8.50 14.17
CA ALA A 112 20.00 -9.39 13.06
C ALA A 112 18.92 -10.43 13.37
N ALA A 113 18.28 -10.89 12.29
CA ALA A 113 16.99 -11.58 12.18
C ALA A 113 16.66 -12.74 13.15
N SER A 114 17.57 -13.19 14.02
CA SER A 114 17.32 -14.23 15.01
C SER A 114 16.60 -13.73 16.27
N THR A 115 16.61 -12.43 16.56
CA THR A 115 15.97 -11.88 17.76
C THR A 115 14.84 -10.93 17.40
N ARG A 116 13.58 -11.29 17.72
CA ARG A 116 12.39 -10.40 17.63
C ARG A 116 12.40 -9.28 18.69
N GLN A 117 13.59 -8.88 19.13
CA GLN A 117 13.81 -7.86 20.14
C GLN A 117 14.28 -6.58 19.45
N ILE A 118 13.70 -5.47 19.85
CA ILE A 118 14.08 -4.15 19.39
C ILE A 118 14.37 -3.27 20.60
N GLU A 119 15.50 -2.59 20.58
CA GLU A 119 15.89 -1.65 21.62
C GLU A 119 15.41 -0.27 21.22
N LEU A 120 14.62 0.39 22.07
CA LEU A 120 14.14 1.75 21.84
C LEU A 120 14.94 2.76 22.66
N THR A 121 15.42 3.81 22.02
CA THR A 121 16.16 4.91 22.66
C THR A 121 15.56 6.27 22.31
N GLY A 122 15.66 7.21 23.25
CA GLY A 122 15.11 8.57 23.13
C GLY A 122 14.26 8.97 24.34
N PRO A 123 13.50 10.08 24.24
CA PRO A 123 13.31 10.91 23.05
C PRO A 123 14.53 11.78 22.71
N TYR A 124 14.84 11.88 21.43
CA TYR A 124 15.78 12.87 20.88
C TYR A 124 15.02 14.12 20.46
N ARG A 125 15.61 15.29 20.69
CA ARG A 125 15.02 16.56 20.25
C ARG A 125 15.30 16.74 18.75
N ILE A 126 14.25 17.04 17.98
CA ILE A 126 14.37 17.43 16.59
C ILE A 126 14.57 18.95 16.52
N THR A 127 15.46 19.43 15.66
CA THR A 127 15.68 20.86 15.47
C THR A 127 14.50 21.53 14.77
N ARG A 128 14.40 22.86 14.92
CA ARG A 128 13.35 23.63 14.22
C ARG A 128 13.47 23.53 12.69
N ARG A 129 14.69 23.48 12.17
CA ARG A 129 14.97 23.36 10.74
C ARG A 129 14.47 22.02 10.19
N GLU A 130 14.77 20.93 10.88
CA GLU A 130 14.29 19.59 10.50
C GLU A 130 12.76 19.50 10.55
N VAL A 131 12.12 20.06 11.59
CA VAL A 131 10.65 20.10 11.66
C VAL A 131 10.06 20.89 10.49
N GLY A 132 10.66 22.01 10.09
CA GLY A 132 10.23 22.79 8.93
C GLY A 132 10.29 21.96 7.64
N LEU A 133 11.45 21.35 7.36
CA LEU A 133 11.66 20.52 6.18
C LEU A 133 10.69 19.35 6.10
N LEU A 134 10.49 18.62 7.20
CA LEU A 134 9.57 17.48 7.23
C LEU A 134 8.10 17.91 7.10
N ARG A 135 7.73 19.10 7.61
CA ARG A 135 6.38 19.66 7.40
C ARG A 135 6.14 20.03 5.94
N GLU A 136 7.11 20.65 5.28
CA GLU A 136 7.03 20.96 3.86
C GLU A 136 6.85 19.69 3.02
N PHE A 137 7.60 18.62 3.32
CA PHE A 137 7.41 17.32 2.67
C PHE A 137 6.01 16.74 2.91
N LYS A 138 5.48 16.84 4.14
CA LYS A 138 4.12 16.39 4.46
C LYS A 138 3.06 17.17 3.66
N GLN A 139 3.24 18.48 3.51
CA GLN A 139 2.34 19.36 2.76
C GLN A 139 2.37 19.05 1.25
N GLN A 140 3.56 18.96 0.65
CA GLN A 140 3.71 18.60 -0.76
C GLN A 140 3.08 17.23 -1.08
N ALA A 141 3.21 16.26 -0.16
CA ALA A 141 2.58 14.95 -0.30
C ALA A 141 1.04 14.98 -0.18
N ALA A 142 0.47 15.98 0.49
CA ALA A 142 -0.98 16.18 0.59
C ALA A 142 -1.53 16.89 -0.67
N GLU A 143 -0.81 17.88 -1.19
CA GLU A 143 -1.15 18.58 -2.44
C GLU A 143 -1.22 17.60 -3.62
N ARG A 144 -0.18 16.76 -3.78
CA ARG A 144 -0.15 15.73 -4.84
C ARG A 144 -1.33 14.75 -4.80
N LEU A 145 -1.82 14.42 -3.61
CA LEU A 145 -3.01 13.57 -3.49
C LEU A 145 -4.29 14.29 -3.93
N THR A 146 -4.38 15.57 -3.63
CA THR A 146 -5.53 16.41 -4.00
C THR A 146 -5.60 16.52 -5.53
N ASP A 147 -4.46 16.69 -6.18
CA ASP A 147 -4.36 16.75 -7.64
C ASP A 147 -4.81 15.44 -8.30
N LEU A 148 -4.41 14.29 -7.75
CA LEU A 148 -4.82 12.97 -8.22
C LEU A 148 -6.33 12.73 -8.05
N GLY A 149 -6.93 13.23 -6.97
CA GLY A 149 -8.37 13.13 -6.74
C GLY A 149 -9.19 13.96 -7.74
N SER A 150 -8.69 15.13 -8.14
CA SER A 150 -9.39 16.02 -9.10
C SER A 150 -9.38 15.51 -10.54
N SER A 151 -8.32 14.79 -10.94
CA SER A 151 -8.15 14.31 -12.32
C SER A 151 -9.09 13.18 -12.72
N HIS A 152 -9.74 12.52 -11.75
CA HIS A 152 -10.60 11.36 -11.99
C HIS A 152 -12.09 11.71 -12.15
N ALA A 153 -12.48 12.96 -11.93
CA ALA A 153 -13.89 13.41 -11.96
C ALA A 153 -14.39 13.83 -13.36
N THR A 154 -13.56 13.79 -14.41
CA THR A 154 -13.85 14.45 -15.70
C THR A 154 -14.26 13.51 -16.84
N THR A 155 -14.41 12.19 -16.62
CA THR A 155 -14.52 11.24 -17.76
C THR A 155 -15.93 10.75 -18.12
N ASP A 156 -16.98 10.99 -17.32
CA ASP A 156 -18.30 10.40 -17.59
C ASP A 156 -19.40 11.44 -17.79
N THR A 157 -19.34 12.22 -18.87
CA THR A 157 -20.57 12.74 -19.53
C THR A 157 -20.30 12.92 -21.03
N ALA A 158 -19.80 11.87 -21.70
CA ALA A 158 -19.92 11.79 -23.15
C ALA A 158 -21.37 11.36 -23.47
N ALA A 159 -22.23 12.34 -23.69
CA ALA A 159 -23.61 12.14 -24.10
C ALA A 159 -23.67 11.27 -25.38
N PRO A 160 -24.58 10.28 -25.47
CA PRO A 160 -24.72 9.48 -26.67
C PRO A 160 -25.18 10.36 -27.84
N GLY A 161 -24.28 10.56 -28.81
CA GLY A 161 -24.56 11.24 -30.06
C GLY A 161 -25.69 10.52 -30.81
N LYS A 162 -26.80 11.23 -31.03
CA LYS A 162 -27.92 10.76 -31.85
C LYS A 162 -27.42 10.48 -33.27
N HIS A 163 -27.44 9.21 -33.66
CA HIS A 163 -27.15 8.77 -35.01
C HIS A 163 -28.31 9.20 -35.93
N SER A 164 -28.08 10.27 -36.70
CA SER A 164 -29.03 10.80 -37.68
C SER A 164 -28.98 9.95 -38.95
N SER A 165 -29.97 9.09 -39.12
CA SER A 165 -30.21 8.30 -40.34
C SER A 165 -30.49 9.22 -41.54
N ARG A 166 -29.60 9.21 -42.53
CA ARG A 166 -29.74 9.91 -43.81
C ARG A 166 -30.17 8.89 -44.87
N THR A 167 -31.40 8.98 -45.35
CA THR A 167 -31.94 8.20 -46.46
C THR A 167 -31.48 8.78 -47.80
N PRO A 168 -30.94 8.00 -48.75
CA PRO A 168 -30.75 8.43 -50.12
C PRO A 168 -32.04 8.24 -50.96
N LYS A 169 -32.25 9.15 -51.90
CA LYS A 169 -33.28 9.07 -52.96
C LYS A 169 -32.75 8.27 -54.15
#